data_AF-A0A9D5SK91-F1
#
_entry.id   AF-A0A9D5SK91-F1
#
_cell.length_a   1.000
_cell.length_b   1.000
_cell.length_c   1.000
_cell.angle_alpha   90.00
_cell.angle_beta   90.00
_cell.angle_gamma   90.00
#
_symmetry.space_group_name_H-M   'P 1'
#
loop_
_entity.id
_entity.type
_entity.pdbx_description
1 polymer ?
#
loop_
_entity_poly.entity_id
_entity_poly.type
_entity_poly.pdbx_seq_one_letter_code
_entity_poly.pdbx_strand_id
1 'polypeptide(L)'
;MGIKDFFKKLKEDNQGFLSTMSRMNGAGLLGEVNHGIKDGDFWDGAYVNIEKDKNDGKEKGVIYGSAQKDYWFTKEDVTDISLVEKEKLYDEPVINQGQSKVAAFRYRITFADGKKAQFDILMTKLERFSDFFGAELPDMSKYQ
;
A
#
# COMPACT_ATOMS: atom_id res chain seq x y z
N MET A 1 29.51 -7.07 20.31
CA MET A 1 28.61 -7.71 19.33
C MET A 1 29.46 -8.43 18.30
N GLY A 2 29.22 -9.71 18.08
CA GLY A 2 30.02 -10.51 17.15
C GLY A 2 29.57 -10.32 15.71
N ILE A 3 30.50 -10.50 14.76
CA ILE A 3 30.24 -10.46 13.31
C ILE A 3 29.07 -11.38 12.92
N LYS A 4 28.87 -12.51 13.62
CA LYS A 4 27.77 -13.44 13.39
C LYS A 4 26.38 -12.86 13.68
N ASP A 5 26.23 -12.03 14.71
CA ASP A 5 24.96 -11.35 15.02
C ASP A 5 24.66 -10.23 14.01
N PHE A 6 25.72 -9.56 13.54
CA PHE A 6 25.61 -8.54 12.49
C PHE A 6 25.13 -9.14 11.16
N PHE A 7 25.69 -10.28 10.73
CA PHE A 7 25.24 -10.99 9.54
C PHE A 7 23.83 -11.58 9.67
N LYS A 8 23.48 -12.09 10.86
CA LYS A 8 22.13 -12.59 11.12
C LYS A 8 21.09 -11.48 11.00
N LYS A 9 21.38 -10.31 11.60
CA LYS A 9 20.53 -9.12 11.53
C LYS A 9 20.41 -8.57 10.10
N LEU A 10 21.54 -8.46 9.37
CA LEU A 10 21.54 -8.10 7.95
C LEU A 10 20.74 -9.06 7.07
N LYS A 11 20.73 -10.36 7.39
CA LYS A 11 19.98 -11.36 6.65
C LYS A 11 18.48 -11.31 6.99
N GLU A 12 18.14 -11.08 8.24
CA GLU A 12 16.74 -10.89 8.69
C GLU A 12 16.15 -9.58 8.13
N ASP A 13 16.92 -8.49 8.14
CA ASP A 13 16.53 -7.19 7.56
C ASP A 13 16.41 -7.27 6.01
N ASN A 14 17.26 -8.06 5.34
CA ASN A 14 17.18 -8.27 3.88
C ASN A 14 16.19 -9.35 3.42
N GLN A 15 15.75 -10.24 4.31
CA GLN A 15 14.73 -11.25 3.97
C GLN A 15 13.38 -10.59 3.69
N GLY A 16 13.03 -9.55 4.46
CA GLY A 16 11.88 -8.69 4.18
C GLY A 16 12.02 -8.07 2.79
N PHE A 17 13.12 -7.35 2.54
CA PHE A 17 13.39 -6.66 1.28
C PHE A 17 13.35 -7.55 0.03
N LEU A 18 14.00 -8.72 0.05
CA LEU A 18 13.98 -9.67 -1.08
C LEU A 18 12.60 -10.30 -1.29
N SER A 19 11.86 -10.55 -0.22
CA SER A 19 10.50 -11.08 -0.30
C SER A 19 9.52 -10.03 -0.86
N THR A 20 9.67 -8.76 -0.46
CA THR A 20 8.91 -7.62 -0.98
C THR A 20 9.20 -7.39 -2.47
N MET A 21 10.47 -7.36 -2.87
CA MET A 21 10.88 -7.23 -4.28
C MET A 21 10.35 -8.37 -5.17
N SER A 22 10.42 -9.62 -4.70
CA SER A 22 9.90 -10.77 -5.46
C SER A 22 8.37 -10.75 -5.57
N ARG A 23 7.66 -10.23 -4.56
CA ARG A 23 6.19 -10.11 -4.57
C ARG A 23 5.73 -8.92 -5.41
N MET A 24 6.43 -7.80 -5.38
CA MET A 24 6.17 -6.65 -6.26
C MET A 24 6.27 -7.01 -7.75
N ASN A 25 7.20 -7.89 -8.11
CA ASN A 25 7.36 -8.34 -9.49
C ASN A 25 6.36 -9.43 -9.92
N GLY A 26 5.67 -10.09 -8.98
CA GLY A 26 4.80 -11.26 -9.25
C GLY A 26 3.31 -11.08 -8.93
N ALA A 27 2.98 -10.29 -7.91
CA ALA A 27 1.62 -9.97 -7.50
C ALA A 27 1.34 -8.53 -7.95
N GLY A 28 0.53 -8.38 -9.01
CA GLY A 28 0.29 -7.09 -9.65
C GLY A 28 -0.02 -5.99 -8.63
N LEU A 29 0.90 -5.04 -8.51
CA LEU A 29 0.83 -3.90 -7.58
C LEU A 29 -0.57 -3.27 -7.60
N LEU A 30 -1.14 -3.04 -6.42
CA LEU A 30 -2.41 -2.31 -6.30
C LEU A 30 -2.15 -0.80 -6.21
N GLY A 31 -1.17 -0.41 -5.40
CA GLY A 31 -0.84 0.98 -5.16
C GLY A 31 0.37 1.21 -4.25
N GLU A 32 0.63 2.48 -3.96
CA GLU A 32 1.66 2.94 -3.03
C GLU A 32 1.02 3.58 -1.80
N VAL A 33 1.78 3.65 -0.71
CA VAL A 33 1.32 4.10 0.60
C VAL A 33 2.20 5.25 1.10
N ASN A 34 1.54 6.25 1.67
CA ASN A 34 2.10 7.43 2.34
C ASN A 34 2.97 8.35 1.48
N HIS A 35 2.83 8.25 0.16
CA HIS A 35 3.48 9.20 -0.75
C HIS A 35 3.05 10.64 -0.43
N GLY A 36 3.97 11.42 0.15
CA GLY A 36 3.72 12.81 0.55
C GLY A 36 3.04 13.03 1.91
N ILE A 37 2.87 12.00 2.76
CA ILE A 37 2.46 12.18 4.17
C ILE A 37 3.70 12.13 5.07
N LYS A 38 3.99 13.24 5.76
CA LYS A 38 5.12 13.33 6.71
C LYS A 38 4.93 12.52 8.00
N ASP A 39 3.68 12.31 8.45
CA ASP A 39 3.34 11.71 9.74
C ASP A 39 2.40 10.49 9.62
N GLY A 40 2.57 9.68 8.57
CA GLY A 40 1.78 8.44 8.40
C GLY A 40 2.36 7.30 9.23
N ASP A 41 1.52 6.37 9.69
CA ASP A 41 1.97 5.23 10.50
C ASP A 41 2.75 4.17 9.71
N PHE A 42 2.88 4.37 8.39
CA PHE A 42 3.60 3.49 7.46
C PHE A 42 4.69 4.28 6.74
N TRP A 43 5.71 3.57 6.28
CA TRP A 43 6.80 4.19 5.53
C TRP A 43 6.32 4.83 4.23
N ASP A 44 6.91 5.98 3.89
CA ASP A 44 6.74 6.61 2.59
C ASP A 44 7.21 5.66 1.47
N GLY A 45 6.39 5.52 0.42
CA GLY A 45 6.63 4.60 -0.68
C GLY A 45 6.46 3.12 -0.32
N ALA A 46 5.80 2.79 0.80
CA ALA A 46 5.35 1.43 1.06
C ALA A 46 4.36 0.97 -0.03
N TYR A 47 4.21 -0.34 -0.22
CA TYR A 47 3.34 -0.88 -1.26
C TYR A 47 2.09 -1.49 -0.65
N VAL A 48 0.95 -1.35 -1.31
CA VAL A 48 -0.28 -2.06 -0.93
C VAL A 48 -0.66 -3.09 -1.99
N ASN A 49 -1.14 -4.24 -1.54
CA ASN A 49 -1.75 -5.26 -2.37
C ASN A 49 -2.91 -5.98 -1.69
N ILE A 50 -3.63 -6.82 -2.45
CA ILE A 50 -4.61 -7.78 -1.95
C ILE A 50 -4.06 -9.17 -2.24
N GLU A 51 -3.71 -9.91 -1.20
CA GLU A 51 -3.11 -11.25 -1.31
C GLU A 51 -3.92 -12.29 -0.54
N LYS A 52 -3.86 -13.55 -0.99
CA LYS A 52 -4.37 -14.68 -0.21
C LYS A 52 -3.39 -14.98 0.93
N ASP A 53 -3.87 -14.86 2.17
CA ASP A 53 -3.13 -15.30 3.36
C ASP A 53 -2.91 -16.81 3.28
N LYS A 54 -1.67 -17.24 3.50
CA LYS A 54 -1.28 -18.65 3.41
C LYS A 54 -1.83 -19.51 4.55
N ASN A 55 -2.23 -18.89 5.66
CA ASN A 55 -2.70 -19.59 6.85
C ASN A 55 -4.18 -19.97 6.75
N ASP A 56 -5.02 -19.08 6.22
CA ASP A 56 -6.47 -19.27 6.15
C ASP A 56 -7.03 -19.26 4.71
N GLY A 57 -6.20 -18.99 3.70
CA GLY A 57 -6.56 -18.98 2.29
C GLY A 57 -7.43 -17.79 1.85
N LYS A 58 -7.76 -16.87 2.77
CA LYS A 58 -8.62 -15.72 2.50
C LYS A 58 -7.80 -14.57 1.92
N GLU A 59 -8.41 -13.80 1.03
CA GLU A 59 -7.80 -12.55 0.57
C GLU A 59 -7.81 -11.51 1.70
N LYS A 60 -6.68 -10.83 1.86
CA LYS A 60 -6.42 -9.77 2.84
C LYS A 60 -5.68 -8.62 2.17
N GLY A 61 -5.91 -7.42 2.65
CA GLY A 61 -5.06 -6.29 2.35
C GLY A 61 -3.70 -6.49 3.02
N VAL A 62 -2.64 -6.09 2.34
CA VAL A 62 -1.29 -6.12 2.89
C VAL A 62 -0.53 -4.86 2.50
N ILE A 63 0.06 -4.20 3.49
CA ILE A 63 1.02 -3.10 3.30
C ILE A 63 2.42 -3.66 3.56
N TYR A 64 3.28 -3.58 2.54
CA TYR A 64 4.69 -3.91 2.65
C TYR A 64 5.49 -2.67 3.00
N GLY A 65 6.21 -2.71 4.12
CA GLY A 65 7.23 -1.72 4.42
C GLY A 65 8.61 -2.34 4.29
N SER A 66 9.57 -1.58 3.73
CA SER A 66 10.96 -2.02 3.57
C SER A 66 11.69 -2.25 4.90
N ALA A 67 11.20 -1.67 6.01
CA ALA A 67 11.83 -1.71 7.33
C ALA A 67 10.89 -2.19 8.47
N GLN A 68 9.72 -2.74 8.13
CA GLN A 68 8.76 -3.25 9.12
C GLN A 68 8.14 -4.58 8.66
N LYS A 69 7.52 -5.29 9.60
CA LYS A 69 6.72 -6.48 9.25
C LYS A 69 5.55 -6.06 8.37
N ASP A 70 5.20 -6.91 7.41
CA ASP A 70 3.98 -6.78 6.60
C ASP A 70 2.77 -6.50 7.50
N TYR A 71 2.01 -5.47 7.19
CA TYR A 71 0.78 -5.14 7.89
C TYR A 71 -0.40 -5.75 7.13
N TRP A 72 -0.96 -6.82 7.68
CA TRP A 72 -2.10 -7.55 7.13
C TRP A 72 -3.39 -7.04 7.75
N PHE A 73 -4.41 -6.81 6.94
CA PHE A 73 -5.68 -6.27 7.38
C PHE A 73 -6.83 -6.76 6.50
N THR A 74 -8.04 -6.80 7.06
CA THR A 74 -9.29 -7.04 6.33
C THR A 74 -10.11 -5.77 6.24
N LYS A 75 -11.28 -5.85 5.59
CA LYS A 75 -12.21 -4.71 5.53
C LYS A 75 -12.71 -4.30 6.91
N GLU A 76 -12.88 -5.26 7.81
CA GLU A 76 -13.33 -5.02 9.19
C GLU A 76 -12.31 -4.24 10.02
N ASP A 77 -11.04 -4.27 9.63
CA ASP A 77 -9.97 -3.49 10.26
C ASP A 77 -9.96 -2.03 9.76
N VAL A 78 -10.74 -1.68 8.73
CA VAL A 78 -10.85 -0.33 8.18
C VAL A 78 -12.06 0.37 8.79
N THR A 79 -11.82 1.45 9.53
CA THR A 79 -12.89 2.24 10.16
C THR A 79 -13.36 3.42 9.32
N ASP A 80 -12.47 3.97 8.49
CA ASP A 80 -12.78 5.07 7.60
C ASP A 80 -11.94 4.94 6.33
N ILE A 81 -12.56 5.19 5.19
CA ILE A 81 -11.91 5.26 3.89
C ILE A 81 -12.56 6.36 3.06
N SER A 82 -11.75 7.30 2.57
CA SER A 82 -12.25 8.44 1.81
C SER A 82 -11.35 8.75 0.63
N LEU A 83 -11.96 9.02 -0.53
CA LEU A 83 -11.25 9.55 -1.68
C LEU A 83 -10.81 10.99 -1.37
N VAL A 84 -9.54 11.30 -1.61
CA VAL A 84 -9.03 12.66 -1.47
C VAL A 84 -9.34 13.41 -2.76
N GLU A 85 -10.21 14.41 -2.65
CA GLU A 85 -10.60 15.27 -3.78
C GLU A 85 -9.38 16.01 -4.36
N LYS A 86 -9.36 16.17 -5.69
CA LYS A 86 -8.23 16.77 -6.43
C LYS A 86 -7.80 18.13 -5.90
N GLU A 87 -8.74 18.94 -5.44
CA GLU A 87 -8.51 20.29 -4.91
C GLU A 87 -7.78 20.30 -3.55
N LYS A 88 -7.78 19.16 -2.85
CA LYS A 88 -7.10 18.95 -1.56
C LYS A 88 -5.72 18.30 -1.72
N LEU A 89 -5.30 18.06 -2.96
CA LEU A 89 -4.01 17.47 -3.29
C LEU A 89 -2.95 18.55 -3.48
N TYR A 90 -1.79 18.35 -2.87
CA TYR A 90 -0.60 19.17 -3.15
C TYR A 90 0.07 18.79 -4.47
N ASP A 91 -0.14 17.54 -4.92
CA ASP A 91 0.45 16.93 -6.11
C ASP A 91 -0.50 15.87 -6.70
N GLU A 92 -0.39 15.61 -7.99
CA GLU A 92 -1.17 14.54 -8.62
C GLU A 92 -0.60 13.17 -8.22
N PRO A 93 -1.42 12.25 -7.68
CA PRO A 93 -0.98 10.91 -7.33
C PRO A 93 -0.57 10.14 -8.58
N VAL A 94 0.72 9.84 -8.64
CA VAL A 94 1.35 9.05 -9.70
C VAL A 94 2.24 7.99 -9.08
N ILE A 95 2.24 6.81 -9.68
CA ILE A 95 3.01 5.65 -9.21
C ILE A 95 4.06 5.31 -10.25
N ASN A 96 5.30 5.07 -9.80
CA ASN A 96 6.39 4.70 -10.69
C ASN A 96 6.33 3.20 -10.99
N GLN A 97 6.13 2.85 -12.26
CA GLN A 97 6.23 1.47 -12.75
C GLN A 97 7.38 1.37 -13.73
N GLY A 98 8.54 0.91 -13.25
CA GLY A 98 9.77 0.90 -14.03
C GLY A 98 10.21 2.33 -14.38
N GLN A 99 10.21 2.68 -15.67
CA GLN A 99 10.55 4.03 -16.15
C GLN A 99 9.31 4.91 -16.41
N SER A 100 8.11 4.38 -16.21
CA SER A 100 6.85 5.08 -16.49
C SER A 100 6.19 5.59 -15.22
N LYS A 101 5.54 6.75 -15.31
CA LYS A 101 4.60 7.25 -14.29
C LYS A 101 3.19 6.89 -14.69
N VAL A 102 2.45 6.24 -13.81
CA VAL A 102 1.07 5.81 -14.04
C VAL A 102 0.15 6.59 -13.12
N ALA A 103 -0.98 7.07 -13.67
CA ALA A 103 -1.98 7.79 -12.91
C ALA A 103 -2.58 6.92 -11.80
N ALA A 104 -2.76 7.52 -10.62
CA ALA A 104 -3.36 6.91 -9.46
C ALA A 104 -4.43 7.83 -8.86
N PHE A 105 -5.16 7.33 -7.87
CA PHE A 105 -6.09 8.09 -7.05
C PHE A 105 -5.76 7.91 -5.59
N ARG A 106 -5.85 9.01 -4.85
CA ARG A 106 -5.40 9.08 -3.47
C ARG A 106 -6.56 8.87 -2.52
N TYR A 107 -6.44 7.90 -1.62
CA TYR A 107 -7.38 7.60 -0.57
C TYR A 107 -6.74 7.83 0.79
N ARG A 108 -7.51 8.28 1.77
CA ARG A 108 -7.12 8.25 3.18
C ARG A 108 -7.83 7.08 3.86
N ILE A 109 -7.08 6.34 4.66
CA ILE A 109 -7.57 5.17 5.38
C ILE A 109 -7.22 5.32 6.85
N THR A 110 -8.20 5.05 7.71
CA THR A 110 -8.00 4.90 9.15
C THR A 110 -8.34 3.47 9.55
N PHE A 111 -7.43 2.84 10.27
CA PHE A 111 -7.58 1.48 10.78
C PHE A 111 -8.14 1.47 12.21
N ALA A 112 -8.75 0.35 12.59
CA ALA A 112 -9.34 0.15 13.92
C ALA A 112 -8.32 0.24 15.06
N ASP A 113 -7.05 -0.04 14.78
CA ASP A 113 -5.95 0.12 15.73
C ASP A 113 -5.43 1.57 15.85
N GLY A 114 -6.09 2.52 15.17
CA GLY A 114 -5.78 3.95 15.16
C GLY A 114 -4.76 4.37 14.10
N LYS A 115 -4.14 3.43 13.38
CA LYS A 115 -3.17 3.77 12.34
C LYS A 115 -3.85 4.47 11.16
N LYS A 116 -3.09 5.32 10.49
CA LYS A 116 -3.52 6.07 9.32
C LYS A 116 -2.56 5.90 8.17
N ALA A 117 -3.14 5.81 6.98
CA ALA A 117 -2.39 5.71 5.74
C ALA A 117 -3.05 6.52 4.63
N GLN A 118 -2.24 6.88 3.64
CA GLN A 118 -2.72 7.40 2.37
C GLN A 118 -2.33 6.46 1.27
N PHE A 119 -3.30 5.96 0.53
CA PHE A 119 -3.10 4.99 -0.52
C PHE A 119 -3.27 5.68 -1.86
N ASP A 120 -2.20 5.73 -2.64
CA ASP A 120 -2.27 6.06 -4.05
C ASP A 120 -2.54 4.75 -4.80
N ILE A 121 -3.74 4.59 -5.34
CA ILE A 121 -4.19 3.37 -6.02
C ILE A 121 -4.17 3.57 -7.52
N LEU A 122 -3.55 2.66 -8.26
CA LEU A 122 -3.52 2.71 -9.72
C LEU A 122 -4.93 2.77 -10.29
N MET A 123 -5.14 3.64 -11.28
CA MET A 123 -6.46 3.77 -11.93
C MET A 123 -7.01 2.42 -12.43
N THR A 124 -6.14 1.57 -12.98
CA THR A 124 -6.50 0.23 -13.49
C THR A 124 -6.86 -0.79 -12.41
N LYS A 125 -6.74 -0.42 -11.14
CA LYS A 125 -6.95 -1.28 -9.97
C LYS A 125 -8.04 -0.77 -9.02
N LEU A 126 -8.65 0.37 -9.33
CA LEU A 126 -9.66 1.00 -8.47
C LEU A 126 -10.86 0.10 -8.21
N GLU A 127 -11.37 -0.61 -9.21
CA GLU A 127 -12.51 -1.52 -9.04
C GLU A 127 -12.18 -2.62 -8.02
N ARG A 128 -11.04 -3.31 -8.18
CA ARG A 128 -10.59 -4.35 -7.23
C ARG A 128 -10.40 -3.78 -5.82
N PHE A 129 -9.86 -2.57 -5.72
CA PHE A 129 -9.67 -1.88 -4.44
C PHE A 129 -11.02 -1.52 -3.78
N SER A 130 -11.93 -0.93 -4.55
CA SER A 130 -13.30 -0.58 -4.14
C SER A 130 -14.08 -1.81 -3.69
N ASP A 131 -14.10 -2.88 -4.48
CA ASP A 131 -14.82 -4.11 -4.17
C ASP A 131 -14.33 -4.74 -2.86
N PHE A 132 -13.01 -4.72 -2.66
CA PHE A 132 -12.39 -5.36 -1.50
C PHE A 132 -12.52 -4.53 -0.22
N PHE A 133 -12.26 -3.23 -0.28
CA PHE A 133 -12.23 -2.36 0.91
C PHE A 133 -13.49 -1.53 1.11
N GLY A 134 -14.42 -1.50 0.14
CA GLY A 134 -15.61 -0.66 0.16
C GLY A 134 -15.32 0.82 -0.08
N ALA A 135 -14.28 1.13 -0.85
CA ALA A 135 -13.90 2.50 -1.18
C ALA A 135 -14.82 3.09 -2.26
N GLU A 136 -15.13 4.38 -2.17
CA GLU A 136 -15.84 5.07 -3.26
C GLU A 136 -14.95 5.15 -4.52
N LEU A 137 -15.54 4.87 -5.69
CA LEU A 137 -14.86 5.08 -6.96
C LEU A 137 -14.87 6.57 -7.33
N PRO A 138 -13.77 7.10 -7.89
CA PRO A 138 -13.74 8.47 -8.40
C PRO A 138 -14.71 8.63 -9.57
N ASP A 139 -15.33 9.79 -9.66
CA ASP A 139 -16.11 10.18 -10.84
C ASP A 139 -15.16 10.41 -12.02
N MET A 140 -15.09 9.42 -12.91
CA MET A 140 -14.20 9.41 -14.06
C MET A 140 -14.61 10.42 -15.14
N SER A 141 -15.82 10.98 -15.11
CA SER A 141 -16.27 11.99 -16.09
C SER A 141 -15.47 13.29 -16.02
N LYS A 142 -14.83 13.55 -14.87
CA LYS A 142 -13.98 14.73 -14.64
C LYS A 142 -12.54 14.57 -15.12
N TYR A 143 -12.20 13.40 -15.68
CA TYR A 143 -10.85 13.03 -16.11
C TYR A 143 -10.76 12.67 -17.61
N GLN A 144 -11.82 12.93 -18.39
CA GLN A 144 -11.88 12.76 -19.85
C GLN A 144 -11.48 14.02 -20.61
#